data_AF-A0A2P8FL51-F1
#
_entry.id   AF-A0A2P8FL51-F1
#
_cell.length_a   1.000
_cell.length_b   1.000
_cell.length_c   1.000
_cell.angle_alpha   90.00
_cell.angle_beta   90.00
_cell.angle_gamma   90.00
#
_symmetry.space_group_name_H-M   'P 1'
#
loop_
_entity.id
_entity.type
_entity.pdbx_description
1 polymer ?
#
loop_
_entity_poly.entity_id
_entity_poly.type
_entity_poly.pdbx_seq_one_letter_code
_entity_poly.pdbx_strand_id
1 'polypeptide(L)'
;MKESISKKAFIPVGILLSLGVLLSFILWLKLSLTNEINFETARQLYLSNYPPFLRNARVLTTLHIGMNVLAITCLLRVSLSSPKLTTLIRFFVILNLVMMIWQIFSLM
;
A
#
# COMPACT_ATOMS: atom_id res chain seq x y z
N MET A 1 -21.84 -23.13 -5.58
CA MET A 1 -20.39 -23.43 -5.48
C MET A 1 -19.47 -22.31 -6.01
N LYS A 2 -19.88 -21.50 -7.00
CA LYS A 2 -19.05 -20.39 -7.54
C LYS A 2 -18.80 -19.22 -6.57
N GLU A 3 -19.73 -18.93 -5.65
CA GLU A 3 -19.57 -17.81 -4.70
C GLU A 3 -18.44 -17.99 -3.67
N SER A 4 -18.13 -19.24 -3.26
CA SER A 4 -17.10 -19.47 -2.23
C SER A 4 -15.67 -19.31 -2.77
N ILE A 5 -15.47 -19.56 -4.06
CA ILE A 5 -14.18 -19.39 -4.74
C ILE A 5 -13.88 -17.90 -4.93
N SER A 6 -14.90 -17.10 -5.30
CA SER A 6 -14.78 -15.64 -5.41
C SER A 6 -14.37 -14.98 -4.08
N LYS A 7 -14.95 -15.44 -2.95
CA LYS A 7 -14.61 -14.88 -1.64
C LYS A 7 -13.16 -15.17 -1.21
N LYS A 8 -12.61 -16.32 -1.58
CA LYS A 8 -11.21 -16.68 -1.24
C LYS A 8 -10.18 -15.89 -2.03
N ALA A 9 -10.54 -15.33 -3.20
CA ALA A 9 -9.64 -14.50 -4.01
C ALA A 9 -9.38 -13.12 -3.42
N PHE A 10 -10.23 -12.62 -2.50
CA PHE A 10 -10.03 -11.30 -1.91
C PHE A 10 -8.80 -11.21 -1.00
N ILE A 11 -8.44 -12.28 -0.30
CA ILE A 11 -7.24 -12.29 0.56
C ILE A 11 -5.96 -12.08 -0.27
N PRO A 12 -5.64 -12.90 -1.29
CA PRO A 12 -4.44 -12.68 -2.08
C PRO A 12 -4.46 -11.34 -2.81
N VAL A 13 -5.62 -10.86 -3.28
CA VAL A 13 -5.74 -9.50 -3.86
C VAL A 13 -5.39 -8.42 -2.84
N GLY A 14 -5.94 -8.50 -1.62
CA GLY A 14 -5.66 -7.55 -0.56
C GLY A 14 -4.18 -7.54 -0.14
N ILE A 15 -3.55 -8.73 -0.06
CA ILE A 15 -2.11 -8.85 0.20
C ILE A 15 -1.30 -8.24 -0.95
N LEU A 16 -1.62 -8.52 -2.21
CA LEU A 16 -0.92 -7.97 -3.37
C LEU A 16 -1.00 -6.45 -3.42
N LEU A 17 -2.17 -5.87 -3.16
CA LEU A 17 -2.34 -4.41 -3.06
C LEU A 17 -1.48 -3.82 -1.93
N SER A 18 -1.50 -4.46 -0.76
CA SER A 18 -0.68 -4.04 0.39
C SER A 18 0.81 -4.06 0.06
N LEU A 19 1.28 -5.12 -0.61
CA LEU A 19 2.67 -5.27 -1.02
C LEU A 19 3.08 -4.22 -2.06
N GLY A 20 2.20 -3.88 -3.00
CA GLY A 20 2.45 -2.81 -3.97
C GLY A 20 2.72 -1.47 -3.30
N VAL A 21 1.89 -1.10 -2.32
CA VAL A 21 2.08 0.14 -1.54
C VAL A 21 3.34 0.06 -0.67
N LEU A 22 3.60 -1.09 -0.05
CA LEU A 22 4.80 -1.31 0.75
C LEU A 22 6.10 -1.17 -0.07
N LEU A 23 6.14 -1.72 -1.28
CA LEU A 23 7.30 -1.62 -2.17
C LEU A 23 7.56 -0.16 -2.58
N SER A 24 6.50 0.59 -2.85
CA SER A 24 6.58 2.03 -3.11
C SER A 24 7.15 2.78 -1.89
N PHE A 25 6.69 2.46 -0.68
CA PHE A 25 7.23 3.04 0.55
C PHE A 25 8.71 2.68 0.79
N ILE A 26 9.11 1.44 0.51
CA ILE A 26 10.52 1.01 0.58
C ILE A 26 11.37 1.78 -0.43
N LEU A 27 10.88 1.99 -1.65
CA LEU A 27 11.57 2.80 -2.66
C LEU A 27 11.75 4.24 -2.17
N TRP A 28 10.71 4.84 -1.57
CA TRP A 28 10.80 6.16 -0.95
C TRP A 28 11.91 6.21 0.11
N LEU A 29 11.88 5.29 1.08
CA LEU A 29 12.89 5.22 2.14
C LEU A 29 14.30 5.05 1.59
N LYS A 30 14.48 4.17 0.60
CA LYS A 30 15.78 3.96 -0.04
C LYS A 30 16.32 5.26 -0.62
N LEU A 31 15.51 5.99 -1.37
CA LEU A 31 15.93 7.23 -2.02
C LEU A 31 16.17 8.37 -1.04
N SER A 32 15.35 8.48 0.01
CA SER A 32 15.49 9.52 1.03
C SER A 32 16.69 9.28 1.96
N LEU A 33 16.99 8.02 2.30
CA LEU A 33 18.06 7.69 3.26
C LEU A 33 19.44 7.55 2.60
N THR A 34 19.52 7.20 1.32
CA THR A 34 20.81 6.87 0.67
C THR A 34 21.56 8.11 0.18
N ASN A 35 20.87 9.20 -0.13
CA ASN A 35 21.45 10.27 -0.93
C ASN A 35 21.84 11.53 -0.15
N GLU A 36 21.61 11.62 1.18
CA GLU A 36 21.77 12.85 1.98
C GLU A 36 21.20 14.12 1.29
N ILE A 37 20.20 13.93 0.43
CA ILE A 37 19.59 14.99 -0.36
C ILE A 37 18.45 15.64 0.41
N ASN A 38 18.17 16.90 0.08
CA ASN A 38 16.98 17.57 0.60
C ASN A 38 15.69 16.86 0.15
N PHE A 39 14.62 17.07 0.92
CA PHE A 39 13.33 16.42 0.72
C PHE A 39 12.76 16.57 -0.69
N GLU A 40 12.87 17.77 -1.29
CA GLU A 40 12.32 18.04 -2.62
C GLU A 40 13.07 17.29 -3.72
N THR A 41 14.39 17.16 -3.60
CA THR A 41 15.19 16.36 -4.55
C THR A 41 14.87 14.88 -4.42
N ALA A 42 14.73 14.37 -3.18
CA ALA A 42 14.30 12.99 -2.96
C ALA A 42 12.92 12.74 -3.58
N ARG A 43 12.00 13.69 -3.43
CA ARG A 43 10.65 13.64 -4.01
C ARG A 43 10.66 13.58 -5.52
N GLN A 44 11.42 14.45 -6.18
CA GLN A 44 11.52 14.42 -7.64
C GLN A 44 12.16 13.14 -8.14
N LEU A 45 13.23 12.67 -7.49
CA LEU A 45 13.89 11.42 -7.84
C LEU A 45 12.94 10.23 -7.66
N TYR A 46 12.18 10.20 -6.58
CA TYR A 46 11.15 9.20 -6.34
C TYR A 46 10.07 9.20 -7.43
N LEU A 47 9.47 10.36 -7.71
CA LEU A 47 8.46 10.51 -8.77
C LEU A 47 9.00 10.15 -10.15
N SER A 48 10.29 10.34 -10.41
CA SER A 48 10.90 9.97 -11.70
C SER A 48 10.85 8.48 -12.03
N ASN A 49 10.70 7.61 -11.00
CA ASN A 49 10.52 6.16 -11.17
C ASN A 49 9.12 5.79 -11.71
N TYR A 50 8.20 6.74 -11.76
CA TYR A 50 6.82 6.54 -12.21
C TYR A 50 6.59 7.10 -13.63
N PRO A 51 5.63 6.53 -14.38
CA PRO A 51 5.27 7.05 -15.69
C PRO A 51 4.69 8.47 -15.58
N PRO A 52 4.73 9.28 -16.66
CA PRO A 52 4.41 10.72 -16.61
C PRO A 52 3.07 11.07 -15.96
N PHE A 53 2.04 10.24 -16.17
CA PHE A 53 0.71 10.44 -15.59
C PHE A 53 0.64 10.21 -14.06
N LEU A 54 1.64 9.55 -13.47
CA LEU A 54 1.78 9.33 -12.02
C LEU A 54 2.88 10.19 -11.38
N ARG A 55 3.61 11.02 -12.15
CA ARG A 55 4.67 11.92 -11.61
C ARG A 55 4.12 13.12 -10.84
N ASN A 56 2.91 13.04 -10.34
CA ASN A 56 2.32 14.02 -9.45
C ASN A 56 2.14 13.35 -8.09
N ALA A 57 2.83 13.86 -7.08
CA ALA A 57 2.75 13.37 -5.71
C ALA A 57 1.30 13.19 -5.25
N ARG A 58 0.44 14.22 -5.40
CA ARG A 58 -0.96 14.13 -4.95
C ARG A 58 -1.73 12.99 -5.61
N VAL A 59 -1.50 12.76 -6.90
CA VAL A 59 -2.13 11.67 -7.66
C VAL A 59 -1.64 10.33 -7.12
N LEU A 60 -0.34 10.20 -6.90
CA LEU A 60 0.27 8.99 -6.38
C LEU A 60 -0.15 8.70 -4.92
N THR A 61 -0.20 9.71 -4.05
CA THR A 61 -0.76 9.60 -2.68
C THR A 61 -2.18 9.09 -2.73
N THR A 62 -3.03 9.70 -3.58
CA THR A 62 -4.45 9.35 -3.69
C THR A 62 -4.61 7.91 -4.17
N LEU A 63 -3.79 7.49 -5.14
CA LEU A 63 -3.76 6.12 -5.62
C LEU A 63 -3.36 5.14 -4.52
N HIS A 64 -2.30 5.43 -3.77
CA HIS A 64 -1.88 4.57 -2.67
C HIS A 64 -2.89 4.49 -1.53
N ILE A 65 -3.54 5.60 -1.16
CA ILE A 65 -4.65 5.61 -0.20
C ILE A 65 -5.79 4.73 -0.72
N GLY A 66 -6.17 4.88 -2.00
CA GLY A 66 -7.17 4.04 -2.64
C GLY A 66 -6.80 2.55 -2.61
N MET A 67 -5.54 2.21 -2.90
CA MET A 67 -5.03 0.84 -2.83
C MET A 67 -5.06 0.29 -1.40
N ASN A 68 -4.67 1.07 -0.40
CA ASN A 68 -4.74 0.68 1.01
C ASN A 68 -6.19 0.43 1.47
N VAL A 69 -7.13 1.32 1.10
CA VAL A 69 -8.56 1.15 1.41
C VAL A 69 -9.13 -0.09 0.74
N LEU A 70 -8.81 -0.32 -0.54
CA LEU A 70 -9.21 -1.53 -1.25
C LEU A 70 -8.59 -2.78 -0.63
N ALA A 71 -7.32 -2.73 -0.23
CA ALA A 71 -6.64 -3.83 0.44
C ALA A 71 -7.33 -4.20 1.75
N ILE A 72 -7.58 -3.22 2.63
CA ILE A 72 -8.30 -3.42 3.89
C ILE A 72 -9.69 -4.00 3.64
N THR A 73 -10.43 -3.45 2.68
CA THR A 73 -11.78 -3.92 2.32
C THR A 73 -11.74 -5.38 1.87
N CYS A 74 -10.79 -5.75 1.00
CA CYS A 74 -10.62 -7.13 0.54
C CYS A 74 -10.24 -8.08 1.69
N LEU A 75 -9.33 -7.65 2.57
CA LEU A 75 -8.84 -8.45 3.69
C LEU A 75 -9.93 -8.71 4.74
N LEU A 76 -10.79 -7.74 5.02
CA LEU A 76 -11.86 -7.85 6.03
C LEU A 76 -13.13 -8.54 5.52
N ARG A 77 -13.31 -8.69 4.20
CA ARG A 77 -14.53 -9.26 3.60
C ARG A 77 -14.65 -10.78 3.76
N VAL A 78 -13.58 -11.47 4.12
CA VAL A 78 -13.54 -12.94 4.17
C VAL A 78 -13.76 -13.41 5.60
N SER A 79 -14.72 -14.33 5.80
CA SER A 79 -14.91 -15.02 7.09
C SER A 79 -13.72 -15.92 7.37
N LEU A 80 -13.05 -15.70 8.50
CA LEU A 80 -11.82 -16.41 8.87
C LEU A 80 -12.12 -17.48 9.90
N SER A 81 -11.80 -18.72 9.55
CA SER A 81 -11.94 -19.88 10.45
C SER A 81 -10.61 -20.25 11.13
N SER A 82 -9.47 -19.76 10.62
CA SER A 82 -8.14 -20.10 11.12
C SER A 82 -7.53 -18.96 11.93
N PRO A 83 -7.10 -19.19 13.18
CA PRO A 83 -6.51 -18.15 14.03
C PRO A 83 -5.22 -17.58 13.44
N LYS A 84 -4.40 -18.41 12.77
CA LYS A 84 -3.16 -17.97 12.10
C LYS A 84 -3.45 -16.97 10.98
N LEU A 85 -4.48 -17.25 10.19
CA LEU A 85 -4.89 -16.38 9.08
C LEU A 85 -5.47 -15.06 9.59
N THR A 86 -6.21 -15.10 10.70
CA THR A 86 -6.71 -13.90 11.38
C THR A 86 -5.56 -13.00 11.85
N THR A 87 -4.52 -13.56 12.47
CA THR A 87 -3.34 -12.79 12.89
C THR A 87 -2.65 -12.14 11.68
N LEU A 88 -2.45 -12.89 10.60
CA LEU A 88 -1.84 -12.36 9.38
C LEU A 88 -2.65 -11.21 8.77
N ILE A 89 -3.97 -11.35 8.70
CA ILE A 89 -4.86 -10.32 8.17
C ILE A 89 -4.84 -9.07 9.04
N ARG A 90 -4.88 -9.22 10.37
CA ARG A 90 -4.76 -8.09 11.30
C ARG A 90 -3.44 -7.36 11.12
N PHE A 91 -2.34 -8.08 10.94
CA PHE A 91 -1.04 -7.48 10.64
C PHE A 91 -1.09 -6.61 9.38
N PHE A 92 -1.61 -7.15 8.27
CA PHE A 92 -1.74 -6.37 7.03
C PHE A 92 -2.69 -5.18 7.18
N VAL A 93 -3.80 -5.31 7.89
CA VAL A 93 -4.70 -4.17 8.13
C VAL A 93 -3.98 -3.06 8.90
N ILE A 94 -3.26 -3.39 9.97
CA ILE A 94 -2.47 -2.42 10.73
C ILE A 94 -1.40 -1.79 9.84
N LEU A 95 -0.69 -2.59 9.03
CA LEU A 95 0.32 -2.10 8.09
C LEU A 95 -0.28 -1.09 7.10
N ASN A 96 -1.43 -1.39 6.48
CA ASN A 96 -2.11 -0.46 5.57
C ASN A 96 -2.53 0.84 6.27
N LEU A 97 -3.01 0.77 7.52
CA LEU A 97 -3.35 1.97 8.30
C LEU A 97 -2.12 2.84 8.59
N VAL A 98 -1.01 2.23 9.00
CA VAL A 98 0.26 2.95 9.21
C VAL A 98 0.75 3.60 7.91
N MET A 99 0.68 2.88 6.78
CA MET A 99 1.05 3.43 5.47
C MET A 99 0.14 4.58 5.04
N MET A 100 -1.17 4.50 5.27
CA MET A 100 -2.11 5.59 4.99
C MET A 100 -1.79 6.84 5.82
N ILE A 101 -1.56 6.67 7.13
CA ILE A 101 -1.19 7.78 8.01
C ILE A 101 0.09 8.45 7.48
N TRP A 102 1.11 7.65 7.15
CA TRP A 102 2.34 8.16 6.57
C TRP A 102 2.10 8.96 5.29
N GLN A 103 1.30 8.44 4.36
CA GLN A 103 0.98 9.09 3.09
C GLN A 103 0.26 10.43 3.26
N ILE A 104 -0.67 10.50 4.23
CA ILE A 104 -1.38 11.74 4.56
C ILE A 104 -0.42 12.78 5.12
N PHE A 105 0.45 12.39 6.07
CA PHE A 105 1.41 13.32 6.68
C PHE A 105 2.50 13.81 5.73
N SER A 106 3.02 12.90 4.90
CA SER A 106 4.11 13.23 3.99
C SER A 106 3.64 13.94 2.72
N LEU A 107 2.33 13.94 2.41
CA LEU A 107 1.77 14.51 1.18
C LEU A 107 2.59 14.11 -0.06
N MET A 108 2.98 12.83 -0.04
CA MET A 108 3.83 12.12 -0.99
C MET A 108 3.01 11.31 -1.97
#